data_AF-A0A966W2N0-F1
#
_entry.id   AF-A0A966W2N0-F1
#
_cell.length_a   1.000
_cell.length_b   1.000
_cell.length_c   1.000
_cell.angle_alpha   90.00
_cell.angle_beta   90.00
_cell.angle_gamma   90.00
#
_symmetry.space_group_name_H-M   'P 1'
#
loop_
_entity.id
_entity.type
_entity.pdbx_description
1 polymer ?
#
loop_
_entity_poly.entity_id
_entity_poly.type
_entity_poly.pdbx_seq_one_letter_code
_entity_poly.pdbx_strand_id
1 'polypeptide(L)' 'MQSHELLREVIKDTSAKKIAADLNLSLSLIYKWAEPPSDDAGSGANNPLDRVGQLIRATHDPR' A
#
# COMPACT_ATOMS: atom_id res chain seq x y z
N MET A 1 4.88 7.21 -11.54
CA MET A 1 4.81 7.20 -10.07
C MET A 1 4.69 5.76 -9.62
N GLN A 2 5.53 5.35 -8.68
CA GLN A 2 5.47 4.03 -8.06
C GLN A 2 4.35 3.99 -7.00
N SER A 3 3.85 2.80 -6.69
CA SER A 3 2.74 2.59 -5.76
C SER A 3 3.00 3.15 -4.34
N HIS A 4 4.22 3.00 -3.84
CA HIS A 4 4.63 3.53 -2.53
C HIS A 4 4.74 5.07 -2.52
N GLU A 5 5.13 5.68 -3.64
CA GLU A 5 5.14 7.14 -3.79
C GLU A 5 3.71 7.69 -3.73
N LEU A 6 2.77 7.06 -4.45
CA LEU A 6 1.36 7.44 -4.44
C LEU A 6 0.77 7.32 -3.03
N LEU A 7 1.01 6.22 -2.33
CA LEU A 7 0.53 6.08 -0.95
C LEU A 7 1.15 7.11 -0.01
N ARG A 8 2.42 7.47 -0.20
CA ARG A 8 3.06 8.53 0.58
C ARG A 8 2.37 9.88 0.40
N GLU A 9 1.88 10.20 -0.79
CA GLU A 9 1.10 11.42 -1.04
C GLU A 9 -0.28 11.36 -0.39
N VAL A 10 -1.01 10.26 -0.60
CA VAL A 10 -2.35 10.06 0.01
C VAL A 10 -2.30 10.13 1.54
N ILE A 11 -1.27 9.54 2.15
CA ILE A 11 -1.05 9.55 3.61
C ILE A 11 -0.60 10.93 4.13
N LYS A 12 -0.03 11.80 3.29
CA LYS A 12 0.25 13.19 3.68
C LYS A 12 -1.03 14.02 3.71
N ASP A 13 -1.90 13.82 2.72
CA ASP A 13 -3.16 14.55 2.59
C ASP A 13 -4.21 14.06 3.60
N THR A 14 -4.13 12.79 4.01
CA THR A 14 -5.02 12.16 4.99
C THR A 14 -4.25 11.59 6.16
N SER A 15 -4.66 11.88 7.40
CA SER A 15 -4.01 11.37 8.61
C SER A 15 -3.79 9.85 8.59
N ALA A 16 -2.52 9.42 8.62
CA ALA A 16 -2.12 8.00 8.73
C ALA A 16 -2.82 7.27 9.89
N LYS A 17 -3.06 7.97 11.01
CA LYS A 17 -3.78 7.43 12.17
C LYS A 17 -5.25 7.15 11.85
N LYS A 18 -5.90 8.04 11.10
CA LYS A 18 -7.28 7.85 10.66
C LYS A 18 -7.37 6.66 9.71
N ILE A 19 -6.48 6.58 8.72
CA ILE A 19 -6.41 5.45 7.78
C ILE A 19 -6.23 4.12 8.53
N ALA A 20 -5.28 4.07 9.47
CA ALA A 20 -5.04 2.88 10.28
C ALA A 20 -6.30 2.43 11.06
N ALA A 21 -7.00 3.36 11.70
CA ALA A 21 -8.23 3.07 12.43
C ALA A 21 -9.36 2.61 11.51
N ASP A 22 -9.60 3.32 10.40
CA ASP A 22 -10.66 3.03 9.44
C ASP A 22 -10.47 1.66 8.76
N LEU A 23 -9.22 1.25 8.53
CA LEU A 23 -8.87 -0.05 7.92
C LEU A 23 -8.65 -1.17 8.96
N ASN A 24 -8.71 -0.88 10.26
CA ASN A 24 -8.36 -1.80 11.35
C ASN A 24 -6.95 -2.42 11.19
N LEU A 25 -5.97 -1.57 10.87
CA LEU A 25 -4.56 -1.93 10.67
C LEU A 25 -3.65 -1.19 11.64
N SER A 26 -2.41 -1.66 11.79
CA SER A 26 -1.42 -0.92 12.57
C SER A 26 -0.94 0.32 11.81
N LEU A 27 -0.65 1.38 12.55
CA LEU A 27 -0.04 2.60 11.98
C LEU A 27 1.31 2.31 11.30
N SER A 28 2.08 1.37 11.85
CA SER A 28 3.35 0.94 11.27
C SER A 28 3.18 0.31 9.88
N LEU A 29 2.11 -0.46 9.66
CA LEU A 29 1.84 -1.08 8.35
C LEU A 29 1.46 -0.02 7.31
N ILE A 30 0.67 0.99 7.71
CA ILE A 30 0.31 2.11 6.82
C ILE A 30 1.56 2.85 6.35
N TYR A 31 2.50 3.15 7.25
CA TYR A 31 3.77 3.76 6.84
C TYR A 31 4.62 2.82 6.00
N LYS A 32 4.63 1.52 6.32
CA LYS A 32 5.39 0.53 5.55
C LYS A 32 4.97 0.47 4.08
N TRP A 33 3.68 0.64 3.79
CA TRP A 33 3.19 0.68 2.41
C TRP A 33 3.66 1.90 1.60
N ALA A 34 4.10 2.97 2.25
CA ALA A 34 4.64 4.17 1.62
C ALA A 34 6.17 4.15 1.47
N GLU A 35 6.83 3.07 1.91
CA GLU A 35 8.26 2.85 1.72
C GLU A 35 8.52 2.08 0.41
N PRO A 36 9.71 2.23 -0.21
CA PRO A 36 10.11 1.38 -1.31
C PRO A 36 10.01 -0.11 -0.95
N PRO A 37 9.63 -0.97 -1.90
CA PRO A 37 9.59 -2.41 -1.66
C PRO A 37 10.99 -2.90 -1.26
N SER A 38 11.05 -3.66 -0.17
CA SER A 38 12.25 -4.38 0.28
C SER A 38 12.09 -5.85 -0.06
N ASP A 39 13.14 -6.49 -0.56
CA ASP A 39 13.14 -7.93 -0.85
C ASP A 39 12.81 -8.79 0.39
N ASP A 40 13.02 -8.23 1.58
CA ASP A 40 12.76 -8.86 2.89
C ASP A 40 11.32 -8.70 3.40
N ALA A 41 10.45 -8.00 2.66
CA ALA A 41 9.07 -7.78 3.09
C ALA A 41 8.26 -9.08 3.00
N GLY A 42 7.87 -9.62 4.15
CA GLY A 42 6.92 -10.73 4.22
C GLY A 42 5.60 -10.40 3.50
N SER A 43 4.93 -11.40 2.94
CA SER A 43 3.77 -11.25 2.04
C SER A 43 2.62 -10.38 2.58
N GLY A 44 2.50 -10.24 3.91
CA GLY A 44 1.52 -9.41 4.62
C GLY A 44 1.88 -7.93 4.78
N ALA A 45 3.12 -7.52 4.49
CA ALA A 45 3.55 -6.12 4.47
C ALA A 45 3.50 -5.50 3.07
N ASN A 46 3.09 -6.27 2.06
CA ASN A 46 3.07 -5.82 0.68
C ASN A 46 2.02 -4.73 0.47
N ASN A 47 2.41 -3.71 -0.30
CA ASN A 47 1.56 -2.60 -0.66
C ASN A 47 0.29 -3.12 -1.39
N PRO A 48 -0.92 -2.71 -0.96
CA PRO A 48 -2.17 -3.18 -1.55
C PRO A 48 -2.30 -2.81 -3.04
N LEU A 49 -1.76 -1.67 -3.47
CA LEU A 49 -1.77 -1.27 -4.87
C LEU A 49 -0.90 -2.18 -5.75
N ASP A 50 0.21 -2.70 -5.20
CA ASP A 50 1.03 -3.68 -5.92
C ASP A 50 0.28 -4.99 -6.12
N ARG A 51 -0.50 -5.42 -5.11
CA ARG A 51 -1.36 -6.61 -5.22
C ARG A 51 -2.45 -6.44 -6.26
N VAL A 52 -3.11 -5.28 -6.30
CA VAL A 52 -4.10 -4.95 -7.34
C VAL A 52 -3.43 -4.93 -8.72
N GLY A 53 -2.26 -4.32 -8.85
CA GLY A 53 -1.50 -4.32 -10.11
C GLY A 53 -1.08 -5.72 -10.56
N GLN A 54 -0.70 -6.59 -9.63
CA GLN A 54 -0.43 -8.01 -9.91
C GLN A 54 -1.70 -8.72 -10.40
N LEU A 55 -2.84 -8.47 -9.75
CA LEU A 55 -4.12 -9.05 -10.13
C LEU A 55 -4.49 -8.65 -11.56
N ILE A 56 -4.44 -7.36 -11.89
CA ILE A 56 -4.72 -6.84 -13.24
C ILE A 56 -3.80 -7.49 -14.27
N ARG A 57 -2.49 -7.64 -13.98
CA ARG A 57 -1.55 -8.30 -14.91
C ARG A 57 -1.85 -9.79 -15.09
N ALA A 58 -2.29 -10.47 -14.03
CA ALA A 58 -2.63 -11.89 -14.09
C ALA A 58 -3.95 -12.13 -14.84
N THR A 59 -4.96 -11.30 -14.61
CA THR A 59 -6.31 -11.46 -15.18
C THR A 59 -6.48 -10.77 -16.52
N HIS A 60 -5.62 -9.80 -16.85
CA HIS A 60 -5.77 -8.85 -17.96
C HIS A 60 -7.07 -8.02 -17.87
N ASP A 61 -7.66 -7.93 -16.68
CA ASP A 61 -8.89 -7.18 -16.42
C ASP A 61 -8.57 -5.95 -15.57
N PRO A 62 -8.77 -4.73 -16.08
CA PRO A 62 -8.51 -3.49 -15.35
C PRO A 62 -9.66 -3.02 -14.44
N ARG A 63 -10.81 -3.72 -14.46
CA ARG A 63 -11.97 -3.41 -13.61
C ARG A 63 -11.74 -3.85 -12.17
#